data_AF-A0A4Y8MHK9-F1
#
_entry.id   AF-A0A4Y8MHK9-F1
#
_cell.length_a   1.000
_cell.length_b   1.000
_cell.length_c   1.000
_cell.angle_alpha   90.00
_cell.angle_beta   90.00
_cell.angle_gamma   90.00
#
_symmetry.space_group_name_H-M   'P 1'
#
loop_
_entity.id
_entity.type
_entity.pdbx_description
1 polymer ?
#
loop_
_entity_poly.entity_id
_entity_poly.type
_entity_poly.pdbx_seq_one_letter_code
_entity_poly.pdbx_strand_id
1 'polypeptide(L)'
;MLLPDRLNERIAEAIKLQIDNERGASDTASDAWRSRCEIARVAMFSDTERSVFIHHVSERRGSVAAREIESQASTLRTNAIFFLARKPS
;
A
#
# COMPACT_ATOMS: atom_id res chain seq x y z
N MET A 1 21.21 -11.42 1.35
CA MET A 1 20.27 -10.56 2.09
C MET A 1 19.90 -9.39 1.19
N LEU A 2 18.62 -9.23 0.82
CA LEU A 2 18.14 -7.97 0.28
C LEU A 2 18.19 -6.96 1.43
N LEU A 3 18.92 -5.86 1.26
CA LEU A 3 18.87 -4.74 2.19
C LEU A 3 17.38 -4.33 2.35
N PRO A 4 16.90 -4.03 3.57
CA PRO A 4 15.49 -3.69 3.84
C PRO A 4 14.92 -2.64 2.87
N ASP A 5 15.76 -1.69 2.45
CA ASP A 5 15.41 -0.64 1.50
C ASP A 5 15.06 -1.20 0.12
N ARG A 6 15.83 -2.18 -0.37
CA ARG A 6 15.56 -2.84 -1.66
C ARG A 6 14.28 -3.67 -1.64
N LEU A 7 13.89 -4.23 -0.49
CA LEU A 7 12.62 -4.96 -0.38
C LEU A 7 11.44 -3.98 -0.43
N ASN A 8 11.52 -2.87 0.32
CA ASN A 8 10.49 -1.84 0.30
C ASN A 8 10.29 -1.24 -1.09
N GLU A 9 11.38 -0.93 -1.80
CA GLU A 9 11.33 -0.45 -3.19
C GLU A 9 10.65 -1.46 -4.12
N ARG A 10 11.01 -2.75 -4.03
CA ARG A 10 10.39 -3.79 -4.88
C ARG A 10 8.91 -3.98 -4.56
N ILE A 11 8.52 -3.92 -3.29
CA ILE A 11 7.10 -3.96 -2.88
C ILE A 11 6.37 -2.75 -3.46
N ALA A 12 6.96 -1.56 -3.37
CA ALA A 12 6.37 -0.34 -3.89
C ALA A 12 6.14 -0.42 -5.41
N GLU A 13 7.15 -0.85 -6.16
CA GLU A 13 7.03 -1.04 -7.62
C GLU A 13 6.00 -2.11 -8.00
N ALA A 14 5.91 -3.22 -7.26
CA ALA A 14 4.90 -4.24 -7.50
C ALA A 14 3.48 -3.71 -7.29
N ILE A 15 3.25 -2.94 -6.22
CA ILE A 15 1.96 -2.32 -5.91
C ILE A 15 1.61 -1.25 -6.96
N LYS A 16 2.59 -0.43 -7.36
CA LYS A 16 2.41 0.58 -8.40
C LYS A 16 1.97 -0.04 -9.72
N LEU A 17 2.65 -1.09 -10.18
CA LEU A 17 2.28 -1.84 -11.37
C LEU A 17 0.85 -2.39 -11.27
N GLN A 18 0.48 -2.91 -10.10
CA GLN A 18 -0.88 -3.40 -9.87
C GLN A 18 -1.93 -2.27 -10.01
N ILE A 19 -1.70 -1.11 -9.39
CA ILE A 19 -2.61 0.04 -9.49
C ILE A 19 -2.71 0.60 -10.90
N ASP A 20 -1.58 0.67 -11.63
CA ASP A 20 -1.56 1.15 -13.00
C ASP A 20 -2.37 0.22 -13.92
N ASN A 21 -2.33 -1.09 -13.69
CA ASN A 21 -3.17 -2.06 -14.40
C ASN A 21 -4.66 -1.92 -14.04
N GLU A 22 -4.98 -1.72 -12.76
CA GLU A 22 -6.37 -1.53 -12.28
C GLU A 22 -6.99 -0.24 -12.85
N ARG A 23 -6.17 0.81 -13.05
CA ARG A 23 -6.63 2.15 -13.48
C ARG A 23 -7.42 2.12 -14.79
N GLY A 24 -6.99 1.32 -15.77
CA GLY A 24 -7.61 1.27 -17.09
C GLY A 24 -9.05 0.73 -17.10
N ALA A 25 -9.42 -0.05 -16.07
CA ALA A 25 -10.74 -0.65 -15.93
C ALA A 25 -11.57 -0.03 -14.79
N SER A 26 -11.05 0.99 -14.12
CA SER A 26 -11.67 1.57 -12.92
C SER A 26 -12.31 2.92 -13.20
N ASP A 27 -13.41 3.22 -12.52
CA ASP A 27 -13.92 4.58 -12.43
C ASP A 27 -12.99 5.43 -11.54
N THR A 28 -12.07 6.13 -12.19
CA THR A 28 -11.05 6.92 -11.50
C THR A 28 -11.57 8.17 -10.79
N ALA A 29 -12.82 8.55 -11.02
CA ALA A 29 -13.47 9.67 -10.33
C ALA A 29 -14.19 9.23 -9.04
N SER A 30 -14.36 7.93 -8.82
CA SER A 30 -15.10 7.40 -7.66
C SER A 30 -14.35 7.56 -6.33
N ASP A 31 -15.11 7.68 -5.24
CA ASP A 31 -14.55 7.63 -3.88
C ASP A 31 -13.84 6.30 -3.60
N ALA A 32 -14.37 5.20 -4.15
CA ALA A 32 -13.77 3.88 -4.06
C ALA A 32 -12.36 3.85 -4.66
N TRP A 33 -12.16 4.46 -5.84
CA TRP A 33 -10.84 4.55 -6.46
C TRP A 33 -9.88 5.43 -5.67
N ARG A 34 -10.36 6.56 -5.11
CA ARG A 34 -9.52 7.41 -4.24
C ARG A 34 -9.08 6.66 -2.98
N SER A 35 -10.00 5.94 -2.34
CA SER A 35 -9.70 5.09 -1.18
C SER A 35 -8.69 3.99 -1.53
N ARG A 36 -8.90 3.30 -2.66
CA ARG A 36 -7.97 2.28 -3.19
C ARG A 36 -6.56 2.84 -3.40
N CYS A 37 -6.45 4.06 -3.96
CA CYS A 37 -5.19 4.75 -4.18
C CYS A 37 -4.53 5.20 -2.86
N GLU A 38 -5.31 5.66 -1.87
CA GLU A 38 -4.80 6.00 -0.53
C GLU A 38 -4.18 4.78 0.14
N ILE A 39 -4.90 3.65 0.16
CA ILE A 39 -4.40 2.38 0.71
C ILE A 39 -3.12 1.94 0.00
N ALA A 40 -3.10 2.03 -1.34
CA ALA A 40 -1.92 1.68 -2.11
C ALA A 40 -0.72 2.56 -1.76
N ARG A 41 -0.92 3.87 -1.64
CA ARG A 41 0.12 4.80 -1.22
C ARG A 41 0.70 4.44 0.14
N VAL A 42 -0.16 4.14 1.12
CA VAL A 42 0.28 3.74 2.47
C VAL A 42 1.03 2.40 2.44
N ALA A 43 0.58 1.47 1.62
CA ALA A 43 1.24 0.18 1.43
C ALA A 43 2.63 0.31 0.79
N MET A 44 2.89 1.35 0.00
CA MET A 44 4.20 1.58 -0.63
C MET A 44 5.22 2.25 0.32
N PHE A 45 4.79 2.83 1.44
CA PHE A 45 5.69 3.45 2.42
C PHE A 45 6.63 2.44 3.09
N SER A 46 7.78 2.94 3.55
CA SER A 46 8.60 2.24 4.54
C SER A 46 7.82 2.05 5.85
N ASP A 47 8.34 1.18 6.73
CA ASP A 47 7.68 0.90 8.00
C ASP A 47 7.59 2.15 8.89
N THR A 48 8.64 2.97 8.91
CA THR A 48 8.67 4.24 9.65
C THR A 48 7.67 5.26 9.09
N GLU A 49 7.68 5.49 7.78
CA GLU A 49 6.74 6.43 7.14
C GLU A 49 5.28 6.00 7.34
N ARG A 50 5.01 4.70 7.24
CA ARG A 50 3.67 4.15 7.47
C ARG A 50 3.21 4.36 8.90
N SER A 51 4.06 4.10 9.89
CA SER A 51 3.73 4.35 11.30
C SER A 51 3.37 5.81 11.55
N VAL A 52 4.16 6.75 11.01
CA VAL A 52 3.89 8.19 11.12
C VAL A 52 2.57 8.54 10.43
N PHE A 53 2.30 8.01 9.23
CA PHE A 53 1.06 8.28 8.51
C PHE A 53 -0.17 7.79 9.28
N ILE A 54 -0.14 6.54 9.77
CA ILE A 54 -1.26 5.95 10.52
C ILE A 54 -1.54 6.72 11.82
N HIS A 55 -0.49 7.17 12.52
CA HIS A 55 -0.65 8.06 13.67
C HIS A 55 -1.42 9.34 13.30
N HIS A 56 -1.02 10.03 12.23
CA HIS A 56 -1.73 11.24 11.77
C HIS A 56 -3.18 10.97 11.35
N VAL A 57 -3.46 9.82 10.74
CA VAL A 57 -4.83 9.41 10.43
C VAL A 57 -5.62 9.21 11.72
N SER A 58 -5.05 8.57 12.73
CA SER A 58 -5.71 8.36 14.02
C SER A 58 -6.10 9.70 14.66
N GLU A 59 -5.21 10.69 14.64
CA GLU A 59 -5.48 12.02 15.19
C GLU A 59 -6.56 12.80 14.42
N ARG A 60 -6.61 12.65 13.08
CA ARG A 60 -7.49 13.48 12.22
C ARG A 60 -8.81 12.83 11.84
N ARG A 61 -8.82 11.51 11.64
CA ARG A 61 -9.95 10.72 11.13
C ARG A 61 -10.43 9.68 12.15
N GLY A 62 -9.75 9.56 13.29
CA GLY A 62 -10.08 8.63 14.36
C GLY A 62 -9.40 7.27 14.21
N SER A 63 -9.34 6.54 15.34
CA SER A 63 -8.63 5.25 15.44
C SER A 63 -9.22 4.15 14.56
N VAL A 64 -10.53 4.15 14.32
CA VAL A 64 -11.20 3.18 13.45
C VAL A 64 -10.70 3.32 12.01
N ALA A 65 -10.72 4.54 11.46
CA ALA A 65 -10.23 4.82 10.10
C ALA A 65 -8.74 4.48 9.96
N ALA A 66 -7.94 4.80 10.98
CA ALA A 66 -6.52 4.46 11.00
C ALA A 66 -6.30 2.95 10.91
N ARG A 67 -7.04 2.18 11.71
CA ARG A 67 -6.94 0.71 11.75
C ARG A 67 -7.41 0.06 10.45
N GLU A 68 -8.46 0.59 9.82
CA GLU A 68 -8.93 0.12 8.52
C GLU A 68 -7.89 0.33 7.42
N ILE A 69 -7.27 1.51 7.35
CA ILE A 69 -6.22 1.81 6.38
C ILE A 69 -4.99 0.93 6.64
N GLU A 70 -4.56 0.80 7.90
CA GLU A 70 -3.42 -0.03 8.29
C GLU A 70 -3.63 -1.51 7.89
N SER A 71 -4.81 -2.06 8.19
CA SER A 71 -5.18 -3.43 7.86
C SER A 71 -5.12 -3.67 6.34
N GLN A 72 -5.79 -2.82 5.57
CA GLN A 72 -5.84 -2.96 4.11
C GLN A 72 -4.46 -2.78 3.45
N ALA A 73 -3.67 -1.82 3.95
CA ALA A 73 -2.31 -1.61 3.47
C ALA A 73 -1.41 -2.82 3.77
N SER A 74 -1.55 -3.42 4.96
CA SER A 74 -0.81 -4.62 5.36
C SER A 74 -1.15 -5.83 4.47
N THR A 75 -2.45 -6.04 4.20
CA THR A 75 -2.91 -7.09 3.27
C THR A 75 -2.31 -6.88 1.87
N LEU A 76 -2.33 -5.65 1.35
CA LEU A 76 -1.80 -5.35 0.03
C LEU A 76 -0.28 -5.59 -0.06
N ARG A 77 0.48 -5.17 0.96
CA ARG A 77 1.92 -5.47 1.05
C ARG A 77 2.19 -6.96 1.07
N THR A 78 1.43 -7.70 1.86
CA THR A 78 1.55 -9.16 1.96
C THR A 78 1.34 -9.83 0.59
N ASN A 79 0.33 -9.40 -0.16
CA ASN A 79 0.09 -9.90 -1.52
C ASN A 79 1.24 -9.57 -2.47
N ALA A 80 1.79 -8.35 -2.39
CA ALA A 80 2.95 -7.95 -3.19
C ALA A 80 4.20 -8.78 -2.86
N ILE A 81 4.45 -9.08 -1.58
CA ILE A 81 5.55 -9.95 -1.14
C ILE A 81 5.38 -11.35 -1.75
N PHE A 82 4.19 -11.95 -1.65
CA PHE A 82 3.93 -13.27 -2.25
C PHE A 82 4.09 -13.26 -3.77
N PHE A 83 3.66 -12.19 -4.45
CA PHE A 83 3.87 -12.03 -5.88
C PHE A 83 5.35 -11.98 -6.25
N LEU A 84 6.15 -11.18 -5.52
CA LEU A 84 7.58 -11.06 -5.73
C LEU A 84 8.33 -12.38 -5.46
N ALA A 85 7.90 -13.14 -4.45
CA ALA A 85 8.49 -14.44 -4.12
C ALA A 85 8.24 -15.51 -5.20
N ARG A 86 7.17 -15.37 -5.99
CA ARG A 86 6.82 -16.30 -7.08
C ARG A 86 7.56 -16.03 -8.39
N LYS A 87 8.19 -14.86 -8.54
CA LYS A 87 9.01 -14.54 -9.71
C LYS A 87 10.48 -14.89 -9.41
N PRO A 88 11.04 -15.99 -9.96
CA PRO A 88 12.46 -16.25 -9.83
C PRO A 88 13.24 -15.09 -10.47
N SER A 89 14.22 -14.58 -9.73
CA SER A 89 15.12 -13.47 -10.09
C SER A 89 16.00 -13.79 -11.29
#